data_AF-A0A3C0UIT4-F1
#
_entry.id   AF-A0A3C0UIT4-F1
#
_cell.length_a   1.000
_cell.length_b   1.000
_cell.length_c   1.000
_cell.angle_alpha   90.00
_cell.angle_beta   90.00
_cell.angle_gamma   90.00
#
_symmetry.space_group_name_H-M   'P 1'
#
loop_
_entity.id
_entity.type
_entity.pdbx_description
1 polymer ?
#
loop_
_entity_poly.entity_id
_entity_poly.type
_entity_poly.pdbx_seq_one_letter_code
_entity_poly.pdbx_strand_id
1 'polypeptide(L)' 'QVNRALWDKSIIGGLDLATVDAAKADQLLLCVTEKRTKAEIDELVSVLEGLK' A
#
# COMPACT_ATOMS: atom_id res chain seq x y z
N GLN A 1 10.30 -1.69 0.78
CA GLN A 1 10.26 -0.97 2.07
C GLN A 1 8.84 -0.57 2.47
N VAL A 2 8.02 -0.11 1.52
CA VAL A 2 6.60 0.26 1.72
C VAL A 2 5.80 -0.77 2.54
N ASN A 3 5.81 -2.05 2.15
CA ASN A 3 5.04 -3.09 2.86
C ASN A 3 5.43 -3.26 4.34
N ARG A 4 6.70 -2.99 4.71
CA ARG A 4 7.14 -3.07 6.10
C ARG A 4 6.60 -1.90 6.92
N ALA A 5 6.66 -0.69 6.38
CA ALA A 5 6.12 0.48 7.06
C ALA A 5 4.60 0.43 7.22
N LEU A 6 3.88 -0.10 6.23
CA LEU A 6 2.44 -0.37 6.34
C LEU A 6 2.16 -1.41 7.44
N TRP A 7 2.96 -2.48 7.52
CA TRP A 7 2.83 -3.51 8.55
C TRP A 7 3.01 -2.95 9.98
N ASP A 8 3.97 -2.04 10.18
CA ASP A 8 4.19 -1.38 11.48
C ASP A 8 2.98 -0.52 11.92
N LYS A 9 2.13 -0.13 10.97
CA LYS A 9 0.86 0.58 11.18
C LYS A 9 -0.36 -0.33 11.19
N SER A 10 -0.15 -1.66 11.24
CA SER A 10 -1.22 -2.67 11.15
C SER A 10 -2.03 -2.60 9.85
N ILE A 11 -1.43 -2.08 8.77
CA ILE A 11 -2.00 -2.04 7.43
C ILE A 11 -1.38 -3.17 6.61
N ILE A 12 -2.22 -3.99 5.97
CA ILE A 12 -1.74 -4.99 5.02
C ILE A 12 -1.19 -4.27 3.78
N GLY A 13 0.08 -4.53 3.46
CA GLY A 13 0.75 -3.97 2.29
C GLY A 13 0.15 -4.42 0.96
N GLY A 14 0.61 -3.80 -0.12
CA GLY A 14 0.15 -4.13 -1.46
C GLY A 14 0.90 -5.31 -2.08
N LEU A 15 0.38 -5.77 -3.22
CA LEU A 15 1.05 -6.76 -4.07
C LEU A 15 2.11 -6.07 -4.94
N ASP A 16 3.35 -6.57 -4.87
CA ASP A 16 4.43 -6.16 -5.76
C ASP A 16 4.16 -6.70 -7.17
N LEU A 17 3.95 -5.79 -8.13
CA LEU A 17 3.57 -6.17 -9.48
C LEU A 17 4.72 -6.78 -10.28
N ALA A 18 5.98 -6.57 -9.87
CA ALA A 18 7.13 -7.23 -10.48
C ALA A 18 7.06 -8.76 -10.38
N THR A 19 6.34 -9.29 -9.38
CA THR A 19 6.12 -10.73 -9.20
C THR A 19 5.19 -11.35 -10.25
N VAL A 20 4.39 -10.52 -10.93
CA VAL A 20 3.44 -10.92 -11.98
C VAL A 20 3.94 -10.51 -13.36
N ASP A 21 4.51 -9.31 -13.47
CA ASP A 21 5.04 -8.74 -14.70
C ASP A 21 6.27 -7.88 -14.40
N ALA A 22 7.45 -8.32 -14.85
CA ALA A 22 8.72 -7.62 -14.62
C ALA A 22 8.74 -6.19 -15.19
N ALA A 23 7.92 -5.89 -16.20
CA ALA A 23 7.79 -4.53 -16.75
C ALA A 23 7.09 -3.56 -15.78
N LYS A 24 6.52 -4.06 -14.69
CA LYS A 24 5.86 -3.31 -13.62
C LYS A 24 6.71 -3.21 -12.36
N ALA A 25 8.04 -3.25 -12.52
CA ALA A 25 8.96 -2.93 -11.45
C ALA A 25 8.60 -1.60 -10.77
N ASP A 26 8.79 -1.55 -9.45
CA ASP A 26 8.47 -0.40 -8.59
C ASP A 26 6.98 0.01 -8.54
N GLN A 27 6.08 -0.85 -9.03
CA GLN A 27 4.63 -0.65 -8.92
C GLN A 27 4.02 -1.58 -7.88
N LEU A 28 3.09 -1.03 -7.09
CA LEU A 28 2.39 -1.74 -6.03
C LEU A 28 0.88 -1.67 -6.28
N LEU A 29 0.20 -2.80 -6.18
CA LEU A 29 -1.27 -2.87 -6.21
C LEU A 29 -1.83 -2.91 -4.79
N LEU A 30 -2.66 -1.95 -4.44
CA LEU A 30 -3.35 -1.87 -3.15
C LEU A 30 -4.83 -2.22 -3.31
N CYS A 31 -5.36 -3.05 -2.41
CA CYS A 31 -6.78 -3.39 -2.38
C CYS A 31 -7.53 -2.40 -1.49
N VAL A 32 -8.33 -1.54 -2.13
CA VAL A 32 -9.29 -0.67 -1.44
C VAL A 32 -10.69 -1.17 -1.73
N THR A 33 -11.44 -1.49 -0.68
CA THR A 33 -12.82 -2.01 -0.80
C THR A 33 -13.80 -0.98 -0.26
N GLU A 34 -15.04 -0.99 -0.74
CA GLU A 34 -16.14 -0.14 -0.25
C GLU A 34 -16.43 -0.29 1.25
N LYS A 35 -15.93 -1.38 1.87
CA LYS A 35 -15.98 -1.59 3.33
C LYS A 35 -15.06 -0.67 4.13
N ARG A 36 -14.17 0.08 3.49
CA ARG A 36 -13.26 1.03 4.14
C ARG A 36 -13.85 2.42 4.19
N THR A 37 -13.69 3.06 5.33
CA THR A 37 -14.08 4.45 5.56
C THR A 37 -13.05 5.40 4.95
N LYS A 38 -13.46 6.65 4.71
CA LYS A 38 -12.56 7.71 4.26
C LYS A 38 -11.37 7.87 5.24
N ALA A 39 -11.62 7.82 6.54
CA ALA A 39 -10.57 7.98 7.55
C ALA A 39 -9.49 6.89 7.48
N GLU A 40 -9.88 5.63 7.28
CA GLU A 40 -8.93 4.52 7.07
C GLU A 40 -8.10 4.72 5.79
N ILE A 41 -8.71 5.26 4.73
CA ILE A 41 -8.01 5.56 3.47
C ILE A 41 -7.06 6.75 3.66
N ASP A 42 -7.48 7.79 4.37
CA ASP A 42 -6.64 8.95 4.66
C ASP A 42 -5.40 8.54 5.49
N GLU A 43 -5.58 7.62 6.45
CA GLU A 43 -4.45 7.06 7.23
C GLU A 43 -3.47 6.29 6.33
N LEU A 44 -3.98 5.44 5.43
CA LEU A 44 -3.16 4.75 4.43
C LEU A 44 -2.35 5.76 3.60
N VAL A 45 -3.00 6.81 3.08
CA VAL A 45 -2.34 7.84 2.26
C VAL A 45 -1.27 8.58 3.08
N SER A 46 -1.59 8.97 4.31
CA SER A 46 -0.64 9.67 5.19
C SER A 46 0.61 8.85 5.47
N VAL A 47 0.48 7.53 5.68
CA VAL A 47 1.63 6.63 5.85
C VAL A 47 2.46 6.60 4.57
N LEU A 48 1.83 6.50 3.40
CA LEU A 48 2.53 6.45 2.11
C LEU A 48 3.26 7.76 1.79
N GLU A 49 2.68 8.92 2.08
CA GLU A 49 3.33 10.23 1.88
C GLU A 49 4.55 10.44 2.80
N GLY A 50 4.55 9.81 3.98
CA GLY A 50 5.67 9.84 4.91
C GLY A 50 6.86 8.96 4.50
N LEU A 51 6.67 8.09 3.52
CA LEU A 51 7.72 7.22 2.96
C LEU A 51 8.42 7.96 1.81
N LYS A 52 9.38 8.81 2.16
CA LYS A 52 10.34 9.39 1.22
C LYS A 52 11.59 8.54 1.10
#